data_AF-A0A929HVL0-F1
#
_entry.id   AF-A0A929HVL0-F1
#
_cell.length_a   1.000
_cell.length_b   1.000
_cell.length_c   1.000
_cell.angle_alpha   90.00
_cell.angle_beta   90.00
_cell.angle_gamma   90.00
#
_symmetry.space_group_name_H-M   'P 1'
#
loop_
_entity.id
_entity.type
_entity.pdbx_description
1 polymer ?
#
loop_
_entity_poly.entity_id
_entity_poly.type
_entity_poly.pdbx_seq_one_letter_code
_entity_poly.pdbx_strand_id
1 'polypeptide(L)'
;MEFFSGFSWAIPTAFADAVFQCRFEEGDVLYDSKEAYDDWGKAKEQITNSIQIRHPSKVVASLSSNEKSVLSRNWDTEVRLDLYENANKVGQGQIHTTQGRLFTLLWKGDLNVLDTNTVNPKPPVIASQLKNALKEVEKKALKIADSSLIFAMVYDSASSLLREKYKDLINQLGHQPTHLMPEKAGLKDWKKISPTIEIVLFPSKNKSREKFGEELKKVLYKPTKESTKDNFSIKRHGHIFTP
;
A
#
# COMPACT_ATOMS: atom_id res chain seq x y z
N MET A 1 15.93 -4.15 -8.66
CA MET A 1 14.46 -3.98 -8.70
C MET A 1 13.96 -3.84 -7.26
N GLU A 2 13.00 -2.96 -6.98
CA GLU A 2 12.39 -2.82 -5.65
C GLU A 2 11.06 -3.57 -5.58
N PHE A 3 10.70 -4.05 -4.38
CA PHE A 3 9.52 -4.87 -4.13
C PHE A 3 8.75 -4.38 -2.90
N PHE A 4 7.44 -4.58 -2.88
CA PHE A 4 6.63 -4.35 -1.69
C PHE A 4 6.93 -5.41 -0.62
N SER A 5 7.25 -4.97 0.61
CA SER A 5 7.64 -5.89 1.69
C SER A 5 6.48 -6.58 2.39
N GLY A 6 5.25 -6.10 2.23
CA GLY A 6 4.07 -6.66 2.92
C GLY A 6 3.35 -7.78 2.17
N PHE A 7 3.74 -8.08 0.94
CA PHE A 7 3.22 -9.21 0.16
C PHE A 7 4.00 -10.49 0.45
N SER A 8 3.31 -11.62 0.42
CA SER A 8 3.95 -12.95 0.46
C SER A 8 4.64 -13.26 -0.85
N TRP A 9 4.04 -12.83 -1.97
CA TRP A 9 4.64 -12.89 -3.30
C TRP A 9 5.57 -11.71 -3.54
N ALA A 10 6.58 -11.90 -4.37
CA ALA A 10 7.50 -10.87 -4.79
C ALA A 10 6.84 -9.88 -5.77
N ILE A 11 6.15 -8.86 -5.28
CA ILE A 11 5.48 -7.87 -6.15
C ILE A 11 6.39 -6.65 -6.38
N PRO A 12 6.85 -6.39 -7.62
CA PRO A 12 7.66 -5.21 -7.92
C PRO A 12 6.91 -3.90 -7.69
N THR A 13 7.62 -2.85 -7.27
CA THR A 13 7.02 -1.51 -7.10
C THR A 13 6.51 -0.90 -8.41
N ALA A 14 6.94 -1.42 -9.57
CA ALA A 14 6.38 -1.07 -10.88
C ALA A 14 4.87 -1.39 -10.99
N PHE A 15 4.36 -2.33 -10.18
CA PHE A 15 2.92 -2.65 -10.09
C PHE A 15 2.16 -1.75 -9.11
N ALA A 16 2.74 -0.62 -8.66
CA ALA A 16 2.11 0.24 -7.66
C ALA A 16 0.68 0.66 -8.04
N ASP A 17 0.42 1.01 -9.30
CA ASP A 17 -0.91 1.43 -9.73
C ASP A 17 -1.89 0.26 -9.74
N ALA A 18 -1.48 -0.92 -10.22
CA ALA A 18 -2.28 -2.14 -10.20
C ALA A 18 -2.63 -2.55 -8.76
N VAL A 19 -1.65 -2.49 -7.86
CA VAL A 19 -1.82 -2.77 -6.43
C VAL A 19 -2.75 -1.75 -5.76
N PHE A 20 -2.51 -0.44 -5.97
CA PHE A 20 -3.32 0.62 -5.37
C PHE A 20 -4.79 0.55 -5.81
N GLN A 21 -5.01 0.19 -7.08
CA GLN A 21 -6.35 0.10 -7.66
C GLN A 21 -6.98 -1.29 -7.50
N CYS A 22 -6.24 -2.31 -7.06
CA CYS A 22 -6.62 -3.72 -7.15
C CYS A 22 -7.09 -4.10 -8.57
N ARG A 23 -6.22 -3.85 -9.55
CA ARG A 23 -6.52 -4.08 -10.97
C ARG A 23 -5.28 -4.56 -11.71
N PHE A 24 -5.18 -5.87 -11.84
CA PHE A 24 -4.21 -6.53 -12.72
C PHE A 24 -4.84 -6.79 -14.08
N GLU A 25 -4.06 -6.65 -15.14
CA GLU A 25 -4.55 -6.64 -16.52
C GLU A 25 -3.82 -7.66 -17.39
N GLU A 26 -4.42 -7.96 -18.54
CA GLU A 26 -3.88 -8.86 -19.53
C GLU A 26 -2.41 -8.53 -19.89
N GLY A 27 -1.57 -9.56 -19.79
CA GLY A 27 -0.13 -9.45 -20.02
C GLY A 27 0.70 -9.26 -18.75
N ASP A 28 0.07 -8.96 -17.61
CA ASP A 28 0.78 -8.94 -16.33
C ASP A 28 1.27 -10.36 -15.97
N VAL A 29 2.52 -10.45 -15.54
CA VAL A 29 3.15 -11.69 -15.07
C VAL A 29 3.71 -11.46 -13.68
N LEU A 30 3.31 -12.33 -12.74
CA LEU A 30 3.64 -12.23 -11.33
C LEU A 30 4.33 -13.52 -10.87
N TYR A 31 5.42 -13.38 -10.13
CA TYR A 31 6.19 -14.50 -9.58
C TYR A 31 6.16 -14.45 -8.06
N ASP A 32 6.30 -15.62 -7.43
CA ASP A 32 6.35 -15.72 -5.97
C ASP A 32 7.71 -15.31 -5.39
N SER A 33 8.80 -15.49 -6.14
CA SER A 33 10.18 -15.15 -5.74
C SER A 33 10.74 -13.90 -6.43
N LYS A 34 11.70 -13.21 -5.79
CA LYS A 34 12.28 -11.97 -6.33
C LYS A 34 13.25 -12.26 -7.46
N GLU A 35 13.94 -13.38 -7.35
CA GLU A 35 14.95 -13.90 -8.26
C GLU A 35 14.36 -14.24 -9.62
N ALA A 36 13.05 -14.52 -9.66
CA ALA A 36 12.27 -14.70 -10.88
C ALA A 36 12.26 -13.49 -11.83
N TYR A 37 12.52 -12.29 -11.30
CA TYR A 37 12.53 -11.04 -12.05
C TYR A 37 13.93 -10.63 -12.53
N ASP A 38 14.95 -11.44 -12.27
CA ASP A 38 16.34 -11.22 -12.69
C ASP A 38 16.67 -12.09 -13.93
N ASP A 39 17.94 -12.45 -14.13
CA ASP A 39 18.40 -13.33 -15.21
C ASP A 39 17.58 -14.64 -15.32
N TRP A 40 16.82 -14.75 -16.41
CA TRP A 40 15.87 -15.84 -16.68
C TRP A 40 16.50 -17.24 -16.62
N GLY A 41 17.78 -17.37 -17.00
CA GLY A 41 18.47 -18.65 -17.01
C GLY A 41 18.59 -19.26 -15.61
N LYS A 42 18.78 -18.43 -14.58
CA LYS A 42 18.89 -18.84 -13.17
C LYS A 42 17.54 -18.79 -12.45
N ALA A 43 16.68 -17.86 -12.84
CA ALA A 43 15.36 -17.64 -12.29
C ALA A 43 14.45 -18.89 -12.35
N LYS A 44 14.53 -19.65 -13.45
CA LYS A 44 13.64 -20.80 -13.69
C LYS A 44 13.68 -21.85 -12.58
N GLU A 45 14.82 -22.04 -11.94
CA GLU A 45 15.00 -23.02 -10.86
C GLU A 45 14.45 -22.54 -9.51
N GLN A 46 14.14 -21.25 -9.39
CA GLN A 46 13.72 -20.60 -8.14
C GLN A 46 12.25 -20.16 -8.15
N ILE A 47 11.56 -20.33 -9.29
CA ILE A 47 10.13 -20.05 -9.42
C ILE A 47 9.37 -21.30 -8.99
N THR A 48 8.71 -21.24 -7.84
CA THR A 48 7.77 -22.30 -7.47
C THR A 48 6.44 -22.07 -8.16
N ASN A 49 5.93 -20.83 -8.12
CA ASN A 49 4.66 -20.45 -8.72
C ASN A 49 4.80 -19.18 -9.55
N SER A 50 4.06 -19.13 -10.66
CA SER A 50 3.88 -17.90 -11.44
C SER A 50 2.45 -17.78 -11.96
N ILE A 51 1.99 -16.54 -12.10
CA ILE A 51 0.68 -16.20 -12.61
C ILE A 51 0.84 -15.35 -13.86
N GLN A 52 0.08 -15.68 -14.91
CA GLN A 52 -0.08 -14.82 -16.08
C GLN A 52 -1.54 -14.39 -16.20
N ILE A 53 -1.79 -13.09 -16.20
CA ILE A 53 -3.13 -12.53 -16.34
C ILE A 53 -3.53 -12.53 -17.82
N ARG A 54 -4.74 -13.04 -18.08
CA ARG A 54 -5.34 -13.19 -19.41
C ARG A 54 -6.54 -12.26 -19.62
N HIS A 55 -7.18 -11.83 -18.54
CA HIS A 55 -8.33 -10.91 -18.55
C HIS A 55 -8.40 -10.19 -17.20
N PRO A 56 -8.82 -8.92 -17.11
CA PRO A 56 -9.36 -8.06 -18.18
C PRO A 56 -8.31 -7.59 -19.18
N SER A 57 -8.74 -7.35 -20.43
CA SER A 57 -7.88 -6.66 -21.41
C SER A 57 -7.54 -5.25 -20.91
N LYS A 58 -6.44 -4.70 -21.40
CA LYS A 58 -6.02 -3.33 -21.06
C LYS A 58 -7.08 -2.33 -21.52
N VAL A 59 -7.91 -1.84 -20.60
CA VAL A 59 -8.93 -0.83 -20.88
C VAL A 59 -8.54 0.48 -20.21
N VAL A 60 -8.50 1.56 -20.97
CA VAL A 60 -8.38 2.92 -20.43
C VAL A 60 -9.62 3.19 -19.58
N ALA A 61 -9.46 3.19 -18.25
CA ALA A 61 -10.58 3.36 -17.33
C ALA A 61 -11.24 4.73 -17.50
N SER A 62 -12.55 4.76 -17.75
CA SER A 62 -13.36 5.97 -17.57
C SER A 62 -13.74 6.11 -16.10
N LEU A 63 -13.42 7.26 -15.51
CA LEU A 63 -13.72 7.58 -14.12
C LEU A 63 -15.20 7.96 -14.01
N SER A 64 -16.10 7.02 -13.75
CA SER A 64 -17.44 7.35 -13.23
C SER A 64 -17.39 7.47 -11.71
N SER A 65 -17.86 8.62 -11.21
CA SER A 65 -17.87 9.01 -9.81
C SER A 65 -19.13 8.51 -9.12
N ASN A 66 -19.00 7.50 -8.27
CA ASN A 66 -19.91 7.24 -7.15
C ASN A 66 -19.17 6.52 -6.00
N GLU A 67 -18.83 7.31 -4.99
CA GLU A 67 -18.56 7.08 -3.55
C GLU A 67 -17.84 5.82 -2.99
N LYS A 68 -17.40 4.83 -3.77
CA LYS A 68 -16.49 3.77 -3.29
C LYS A 68 -15.04 4.04 -3.71
N SER A 69 -14.07 3.61 -2.88
CA SER A 69 -12.66 3.66 -3.27
C SER A 69 -12.43 2.85 -4.56
N VAL A 70 -11.47 3.25 -5.40
CA VAL A 70 -11.17 2.55 -6.66
C VAL A 70 -10.86 1.07 -6.41
N LEU A 71 -10.09 0.78 -5.34
CA LEU A 71 -9.82 -0.58 -4.86
C LEU A 71 -11.10 -1.36 -4.61
N SER A 72 -12.04 -0.79 -3.84
CA SER A 72 -13.31 -1.46 -3.52
C SER A 72 -14.19 -1.69 -4.75
N ARG A 73 -14.10 -0.82 -5.77
CA ARG A 73 -14.83 -0.98 -7.03
C ARG A 73 -14.29 -2.15 -7.86
N ASN A 74 -12.97 -2.31 -7.88
CA ASN A 74 -12.33 -3.38 -8.65
C ASN A 74 -12.28 -4.72 -7.90
N TRP A 75 -12.49 -4.73 -6.58
CA TRP A 75 -12.32 -5.93 -5.75
C TRP A 75 -13.09 -7.17 -6.25
N ASP A 76 -14.34 -6.98 -6.68
CA ASP A 76 -15.21 -8.07 -7.12
C ASP A 76 -15.24 -8.24 -8.66
N THR A 77 -14.39 -7.54 -9.41
CA THR A 77 -14.36 -7.69 -10.87
C THR A 77 -13.65 -8.98 -11.28
N GLU A 78 -14.11 -9.58 -12.38
CA GLU A 78 -13.54 -10.83 -12.90
C GLU A 78 -12.08 -10.62 -13.31
N VAL A 79 -11.24 -11.60 -12.96
CA VAL A 79 -9.89 -11.78 -13.50
C VAL A 79 -9.77 -13.22 -13.98
N ARG A 80 -9.17 -13.41 -15.16
CA ARG A 80 -8.84 -14.74 -15.68
C ARG A 80 -7.34 -14.87 -15.77
N LEU A 81 -6.80 -15.97 -15.25
CA LEU A 81 -5.36 -16.16 -15.14
C LEU A 81 -4.95 -17.60 -15.42
N ASP A 82 -3.73 -17.76 -15.91
CA ASP A 82 -3.05 -19.05 -15.93
C ASP A 82 -2.11 -19.13 -14.72
N LEU A 83 -2.20 -20.22 -13.96
CA LEU A 83 -1.27 -20.55 -12.89
C LEU A 83 -0.26 -21.57 -13.41
N TYR A 84 1.01 -21.39 -13.04
CA TYR A 84 2.08 -22.33 -13.32
C TYR A 84 2.77 -22.73 -12.03
N GLU A 85 3.11 -23.99 -11.91
CA GLU A 85 3.92 -24.56 -10.84
C GLU A 85 5.18 -25.17 -11.45
N ASN A 86 6.37 -24.75 -11.00
CA ASN A 86 7.67 -25.14 -11.55
C ASN A 86 7.71 -25.01 -13.09
N ALA A 87 7.19 -23.89 -13.61
CA ALA A 87 7.02 -23.59 -15.04
C ALA A 87 6.05 -24.50 -15.83
N ASN A 88 5.31 -25.40 -15.17
CA ASN A 88 4.27 -26.21 -15.80
C ASN A 88 2.90 -25.60 -15.53
N LYS A 89 2.08 -25.47 -16.57
CA LYS A 89 0.72 -24.94 -16.41
C LYS A 89 -0.11 -25.88 -15.53
N VAL A 90 -0.75 -25.33 -14.51
CA VAL A 90 -1.65 -26.05 -13.61
C VAL A 90 -3.03 -26.14 -14.26
N GLY A 91 -3.49 -27.37 -14.51
CA GLY A 91 -4.79 -27.64 -15.13
C GLY A 91 -4.86 -27.34 -16.63
N GLN A 92 -6.00 -27.67 -17.25
CA GLN A 92 -6.20 -27.54 -18.70
C GLN A 92 -6.82 -26.19 -19.13
N GLY A 93 -7.21 -25.33 -18.19
CA GLY A 93 -7.96 -24.09 -18.45
C GLY A 93 -7.39 -22.86 -17.76
N GLN A 94 -8.08 -21.73 -17.94
CA GLN A 94 -7.85 -20.52 -17.15
C GLN A 94 -8.59 -20.65 -15.81
N ILE A 95 -8.01 -20.09 -14.75
CA ILE A 95 -8.70 -19.89 -13.49
C ILE A 95 -9.55 -18.62 -13.62
N HIS A 96 -10.85 -18.76 -13.42
CA HIS A 96 -11.79 -17.64 -13.35
C HIS A 96 -12.03 -17.27 -11.89
N THR A 97 -11.73 -16.03 -11.51
CA THR A 97 -11.81 -15.58 -10.13
C THR A 97 -12.01 -14.05 -10.08
N THR A 98 -11.79 -13.41 -8.93
CA THR A 98 -11.88 -11.95 -8.79
C THR A 98 -10.53 -11.29 -8.53
N GLN A 99 -10.40 -10.00 -8.85
CA GLN A 99 -9.21 -9.21 -8.53
C GLN A 99 -8.87 -9.25 -7.02
N GLY A 100 -9.89 -9.21 -6.16
CA GLY A 100 -9.72 -9.29 -4.71
C GLY A 100 -9.16 -10.63 -4.23
N ARG A 101 -9.57 -11.73 -4.86
CA ARG A 101 -8.99 -13.07 -4.60
C ARG A 101 -7.55 -13.14 -5.06
N LEU A 102 -7.24 -12.67 -6.28
CA LEU A 102 -5.85 -12.55 -6.75
C LEU A 102 -5.01 -11.70 -5.81
N PHE A 103 -5.45 -10.49 -5.46
CA PHE A 103 -4.76 -9.62 -4.52
C PHE A 103 -4.50 -10.32 -3.18
N THR A 104 -5.50 -11.05 -2.66
CA THR A 104 -5.39 -11.79 -1.40
C THR A 104 -4.39 -12.94 -1.50
N LEU A 105 -4.33 -13.64 -2.63
CA LEU A 105 -3.29 -14.64 -2.91
C LEU A 105 -1.90 -13.99 -2.85
N LEU A 106 -1.67 -12.91 -3.61
CA LEU A 106 -0.36 -12.25 -3.62
C LEU A 106 0.03 -11.79 -2.21
N TRP A 107 -0.95 -11.29 -1.45
CA TRP A 107 -0.73 -10.80 -0.10
C TRP A 107 -0.45 -11.93 0.90
N LYS A 108 -1.29 -12.97 0.94
CA LYS A 108 -1.27 -13.98 2.00
C LYS A 108 -0.57 -15.29 1.61
N GLY A 109 -0.35 -15.52 0.32
CA GLY A 109 0.27 -16.72 -0.23
C GLY A 109 -0.66 -17.95 -0.30
N ASP A 110 -1.95 -17.81 -0.03
CA ASP A 110 -2.89 -18.94 -0.02
C ASP A 110 -3.57 -19.12 -1.38
N LEU A 111 -3.15 -20.15 -2.14
CA LEU A 111 -3.71 -20.49 -3.46
C LEU A 111 -5.18 -20.87 -3.41
N ASN A 112 -5.68 -21.40 -2.28
CA ASN A 112 -7.07 -21.83 -2.16
C ASN A 112 -8.05 -20.66 -2.28
N VAL A 113 -7.60 -19.42 -2.04
CA VAL A 113 -8.44 -18.23 -2.17
C VAL A 113 -8.89 -17.98 -3.62
N LEU A 114 -8.22 -18.56 -4.62
CA LEU A 114 -8.62 -18.43 -6.01
C LEU A 114 -9.93 -19.17 -6.33
N ASP A 115 -10.27 -20.21 -5.56
CA ASP A 115 -11.51 -20.97 -5.74
C ASP A 115 -12.73 -20.13 -5.36
N THR A 116 -13.61 -19.90 -6.33
CA THR A 116 -14.84 -19.12 -6.17
C THR A 116 -15.86 -19.76 -5.24
N ASN A 117 -15.73 -21.04 -4.92
CA ASN A 117 -16.61 -21.75 -3.97
C ASN A 117 -16.25 -21.45 -2.50
N THR A 118 -15.09 -20.86 -2.24
CA THR A 118 -14.70 -20.43 -0.89
C THR A 118 -15.31 -19.07 -0.54
N VAL A 119 -15.22 -18.64 0.72
CA VAL A 119 -15.69 -17.30 1.13
C VAL A 119 -14.88 -16.21 0.43
N ASN A 120 -15.55 -15.25 -0.21
CA ASN A 120 -14.88 -14.12 -0.86
C ASN A 120 -14.14 -13.27 0.20
N PRO A 121 -12.83 -13.03 0.06
CA PRO A 121 -12.09 -12.20 1.00
C PRO A 121 -12.65 -10.78 1.06
N LYS A 122 -12.58 -10.16 2.24
CA LYS A 122 -12.95 -8.75 2.42
C LYS A 122 -11.83 -7.85 1.90
N PRO A 123 -12.16 -6.69 1.30
CA PRO A 123 -11.16 -5.69 0.94
C PRO A 123 -10.30 -5.27 2.15
N PRO A 124 -9.00 -5.03 1.98
CA PRO A 124 -8.15 -4.50 3.04
C PRO A 124 -8.58 -3.08 3.43
N VAL A 125 -8.24 -2.71 4.66
CA VAL A 125 -8.35 -1.33 5.14
C VAL A 125 -7.29 -0.48 4.42
N ILE A 126 -7.74 0.59 3.79
CA ILE A 126 -6.91 1.53 3.02
C ILE A 126 -6.50 2.75 3.84
N ALA A 127 -5.49 3.51 3.36
CA ALA A 127 -4.89 4.61 4.11
C ALA A 127 -5.88 5.69 4.56
N SER A 128 -6.91 5.98 3.75
CA SER A 128 -7.94 6.98 4.09
C SER A 128 -8.78 6.59 5.30
N GLN A 129 -8.92 5.29 5.58
CA GLN A 129 -9.71 4.74 6.69
C GLN A 129 -8.90 4.70 8.00
N LEU A 130 -7.56 4.75 7.94
CA LEU A 130 -6.68 4.63 9.11
C LEU A 130 -6.39 5.94 9.83
N LYS A 131 -6.86 7.08 9.32
CA LYS A 131 -6.54 8.40 9.90
C LYS A 131 -6.89 8.49 11.39
N ASN A 132 -8.04 7.95 11.79
CA ASN A 132 -8.46 7.97 13.19
C ASN A 132 -7.72 6.93 14.05
N ALA A 133 -7.32 5.80 13.44
CA ALA A 133 -6.57 4.74 14.10
C ALA A 133 -5.12 5.14 14.42
N LEU A 134 -4.58 6.19 13.79
CA LEU A 134 -3.24 6.71 14.11
C LEU A 134 -3.07 7.01 15.60
N LYS A 135 -4.11 7.43 16.33
CA LYS A 135 -4.02 7.65 17.77
C LYS A 135 -3.58 6.42 18.56
N GLU A 136 -3.88 5.22 18.06
CA GLU A 136 -3.48 3.96 18.72
C GLU A 136 -1.95 3.78 18.74
N VAL A 137 -1.23 4.42 17.82
CA VAL A 137 0.23 4.28 17.70
C VAL A 137 1.00 5.18 18.66
N GLU A 138 0.35 6.12 19.34
CA GLU A 138 0.97 7.19 20.15
C GLU A 138 2.01 6.66 21.14
N LYS A 139 1.61 5.72 22.01
CA LYS A 139 2.49 5.13 23.02
C LYS A 139 3.73 4.49 22.41
N LYS A 140 3.58 3.80 21.28
CA LYS A 140 4.68 3.13 20.57
C LYS A 140 5.58 4.15 19.88
N ALA A 141 4.99 5.15 19.23
CA ALA A 141 5.69 6.23 18.54
C ALA A 141 6.54 7.06 19.50
N LEU A 142 6.00 7.48 20.65
CA LEU A 142 6.75 8.23 21.67
C LEU A 142 7.91 7.42 22.25
N LYS A 143 7.70 6.11 22.49
CA LYS A 143 8.79 5.22 22.94
C LYS A 143 9.93 5.13 21.91
N ILE A 144 9.60 5.07 20.60
CA ILE A 144 10.60 5.00 19.52
C ILE A 144 11.33 6.32 19.35
N ALA A 145 10.63 7.43 19.52
CA ALA A 145 11.20 8.78 19.41
C ALA A 145 11.91 9.26 20.69
N ASP A 146 12.14 8.38 21.67
CA ASP A 146 12.77 8.71 22.95
C ASP A 146 12.09 9.92 23.62
N SER A 147 10.75 9.87 23.69
CA SER A 147 9.94 10.95 24.25
C SER A 147 10.24 12.32 23.64
N SER A 148 10.50 12.36 22.33
CA SER A 148 10.54 13.59 21.54
C SER A 148 9.18 13.86 20.90
N LEU A 149 8.91 15.14 20.59
CA LEU A 149 7.80 15.54 19.73
C LEU A 149 7.89 14.77 18.40
N ILE A 150 6.77 14.23 17.92
CA ILE A 150 6.78 13.39 16.71
C ILE A 150 5.55 13.63 15.86
N PHE A 151 5.74 13.69 14.55
CA PHE A 151 4.64 13.65 13.59
C PHE A 151 4.52 12.25 13.01
N ALA A 152 3.37 11.62 13.19
CA ALA A 152 3.04 10.32 12.63
C ALA A 152 2.04 10.49 11.48
N MET A 153 2.26 9.79 10.37
CA MET A 153 1.31 9.74 9.27
C MET A 153 1.16 8.32 8.71
N VAL A 154 0.01 8.07 8.10
CA VAL A 154 -0.18 6.87 7.28
C VAL A 154 0.48 7.10 5.92
N TYR A 155 1.31 6.16 5.52
CA TYR A 155 1.96 6.13 4.22
C TYR A 155 1.50 4.88 3.47
N ASP A 156 1.23 5.02 2.18
CA ASP A 156 0.92 3.90 1.29
C ASP A 156 1.88 3.96 0.12
N SER A 157 2.80 3.00 0.07
CA SER A 157 3.83 2.92 -0.96
C SER A 157 3.25 2.73 -2.36
N ALA A 158 2.01 2.25 -2.49
CA ALA A 158 1.32 2.14 -3.77
C ALA A 158 0.63 3.44 -4.21
N SER A 159 0.38 4.38 -3.29
CA SER A 159 -0.27 5.66 -3.60
C SER A 159 0.72 6.73 -4.08
N SER A 160 0.64 7.15 -5.34
CA SER A 160 1.47 8.23 -5.90
C SER A 160 1.38 9.53 -5.09
N LEU A 161 0.17 9.91 -4.65
CA LEU A 161 -0.08 11.09 -3.83
C LEU A 161 0.63 11.03 -2.48
N LEU A 162 0.60 9.87 -1.81
CA LEU A 162 1.28 9.72 -0.51
C LEU A 162 2.80 9.58 -0.67
N ARG A 163 3.28 8.99 -1.78
CA ARG A 163 4.71 9.00 -2.16
C ARG A 163 5.26 10.41 -2.35
N GLU A 164 4.56 11.26 -3.08
CA GLU A 164 4.96 12.66 -3.29
C GLU A 164 4.98 13.41 -1.95
N LYS A 165 3.91 13.30 -1.16
CA LYS A 165 3.83 13.94 0.16
C LYS A 165 4.96 13.50 1.10
N TYR A 166 5.27 12.21 1.12
CA TYR A 166 6.37 11.66 1.90
C TYR A 166 7.72 12.24 1.46
N LYS A 167 7.96 12.31 0.15
CA LYS A 167 9.18 12.92 -0.42
C LYS A 167 9.31 14.39 -0.02
N ASP A 168 8.22 15.16 -0.12
CA ASP A 168 8.22 16.58 0.26
C ASP A 168 8.53 16.77 1.75
N LEU A 169 8.01 15.89 2.62
CA LEU A 169 8.31 15.90 4.06
C LEU A 169 9.77 15.60 4.36
N ILE A 170 10.37 14.60 3.70
CA ILE A 170 11.79 14.29 3.87
C ILE A 170 12.65 15.48 3.46
N ASN A 171 12.37 16.06 2.29
CA ASN A 171 13.12 17.19 1.76
C ASN A 171 13.05 18.41 2.69
N GLN A 172 11.88 18.69 3.27
CA GLN A 172 11.72 19.82 4.18
C GLN A 172 12.35 19.60 5.55
N LEU A 173 12.14 18.42 6.14
CA LEU A 173 12.53 18.17 7.53
C LEU A 173 14.01 17.76 7.65
N GLY A 174 14.62 17.27 6.56
CA GLY A 174 16.07 17.08 6.45
C GLY A 174 16.62 15.86 7.19
N HIS A 175 15.76 14.95 7.65
CA HIS A 175 16.15 13.74 8.37
C HIS A 175 15.33 12.53 7.92
N GLN A 176 15.89 11.34 8.16
CA GLN A 176 15.27 10.08 7.77
C GLN A 176 14.16 9.71 8.78
N PRO A 177 12.92 9.48 8.31
CA PRO A 177 11.84 9.04 9.18
C PRO A 177 11.98 7.55 9.55
N THR A 178 11.28 7.14 10.61
CA THR A 178 11.16 5.72 10.96
C THR A 178 9.91 5.14 10.31
N HIS A 179 10.07 4.02 9.60
CA HIS A 179 8.96 3.27 9.01
C HIS A 179 8.55 2.10 9.90
N LEU A 180 7.26 1.97 10.16
CA LEU A 180 6.69 0.88 10.93
C LEU A 180 5.58 0.20 10.16
N MET A 181 5.72 -1.11 9.97
CA MET A 181 4.58 -1.95 9.58
C MET A 181 3.45 -1.82 10.61
N PRO A 182 2.18 -1.93 10.22
CA PRO A 182 1.04 -1.75 11.11
C PRO A 182 1.11 -2.57 12.41
N GLU A 183 1.59 -3.82 12.34
CA GLU A 183 1.85 -4.66 13.50
C GLU A 183 2.86 -4.02 14.47
N LYS A 184 4.02 -3.59 13.94
CA LYS A 184 5.09 -2.96 14.72
C LYS A 184 4.69 -1.59 15.26
N ALA A 185 3.78 -0.89 14.58
CA ALA A 185 3.20 0.37 15.03
C ALA A 185 2.18 0.19 16.17
N GLY A 186 1.71 -1.03 16.42
CA GLY A 186 0.73 -1.34 17.46
C GLY A 186 -0.71 -1.07 17.05
N LEU A 187 -1.00 -1.00 15.74
CA LEU A 187 -2.37 -0.87 15.25
C LEU A 187 -3.17 -2.14 15.52
N LYS A 188 -4.39 -1.98 16.03
CA LYS A 188 -5.34 -3.08 16.13
C LYS A 188 -5.72 -3.56 14.72
N ASP A 189 -6.13 -4.82 14.61
CA ASP A 189 -6.58 -5.41 13.34
C ASP A 189 -5.56 -5.30 12.18
N TRP A 190 -4.27 -5.20 12.48
CA TRP A 190 -3.22 -4.99 11.47
C TRP A 190 -3.25 -6.00 10.31
N LYS A 191 -3.74 -7.23 10.56
CA LYS A 191 -3.89 -8.29 9.55
C LYS A 191 -4.86 -7.93 8.42
N LYS A 192 -5.75 -6.96 8.65
CA LYS A 192 -6.76 -6.44 7.71
C LYS A 192 -6.29 -5.20 6.95
N ILE A 193 -5.15 -4.61 7.31
CA ILE A 193 -4.62 -3.40 6.68
C ILE A 193 -3.86 -3.75 5.40
N SER A 194 -3.99 -2.93 4.35
CA SER A 194 -3.29 -3.15 3.08
C SER A 194 -1.79 -3.43 3.28
N PRO A 195 -1.20 -4.42 2.58
CA PRO A 195 0.22 -4.76 2.71
C PRO A 195 1.20 -3.66 2.31
N THR A 196 0.71 -2.61 1.65
CA THR A 196 1.53 -1.47 1.19
C THR A 196 1.58 -0.32 2.19
N ILE A 197 0.80 -0.42 3.27
CA ILE A 197 0.64 0.65 4.25
C ILE A 197 1.68 0.52 5.36
N GLU A 198 2.29 1.65 5.69
CA GLU A 198 3.19 1.84 6.80
C GLU A 198 2.75 3.04 7.64
N ILE A 199 3.18 3.06 8.90
CA ILE A 199 3.14 4.25 9.75
C ILE A 199 4.53 4.87 9.75
N VAL A 200 4.62 6.10 9.25
CA VAL A 200 5.86 6.84 9.13
C VAL A 200 5.94 7.88 10.23
N LEU A 201 7.08 7.90 10.92
CA LEU A 201 7.33 8.71 12.10
C LEU A 201 8.44 9.72 11.81
N PHE A 202 8.14 11.00 11.99
CA PHE A 202 9.06 12.13 11.84
C PHE A 202 9.34 12.74 13.22
N PRO A 203 10.37 12.28 13.95
CA PRO A 203 10.71 12.82 15.26
C PRO A 203 11.30 14.23 15.12
N SER A 204 11.01 15.12 16.06
CA SER A 204 11.50 16.50 16.05
C SER A 204 12.15 16.80 17.39
N LYS A 205 13.49 16.90 17.39
CA LYS A 205 14.26 17.24 18.60
C LYS A 205 14.35 18.76 18.74
N ASN A 206 14.21 19.25 19.97
CA ASN A 206 14.42 20.66 20.34
C ASN A 206 13.51 21.68 19.64
N LYS A 207 12.38 21.26 19.07
CA LYS A 207 11.36 22.17 18.51
C LYS A 207 10.13 22.20 19.39
N SER A 208 9.55 23.39 19.56
CA SER A 208 8.22 23.50 20.13
C SER A 208 7.17 22.93 19.17
N ARG A 209 6.01 22.56 19.71
CA ARG A 209 4.89 22.03 18.93
C ARG A 209 4.46 23.00 17.82
N GLU A 210 4.48 24.30 18.11
CA GLU A 210 4.08 25.37 17.20
C GLU A 210 5.08 25.49 16.04
N LYS A 211 6.38 25.57 16.33
CA LYS A 211 7.42 25.66 15.30
C LYS A 211 7.40 24.45 14.38
N PHE A 212 7.25 23.25 14.93
CA PHE A 212 7.16 22.03 14.13
C PHE A 212 5.87 21.98 13.31
N GLY A 213 4.74 22.44 13.88
CA GLY A 213 3.47 22.57 13.15
C GLY A 213 3.57 23.50 11.95
N GLU A 214 4.25 24.65 12.08
CA GLU A 214 4.47 25.59 10.97
C GLU A 214 5.36 25.02 9.86
N GLU A 215 6.40 24.24 10.22
CA GLU A 215 7.22 23.54 9.22
C GLU A 215 6.40 22.49 8.46
N LEU A 216 5.60 21.70 9.16
CA LEU A 216 4.72 20.71 8.55
C LEU A 216 3.67 21.38 7.64
N LYS A 217 3.13 22.52 8.05
CA LYS A 217 2.16 23.29 7.26
C LYS A 217 2.74 23.73 5.91
N LYS A 218 3.99 24.23 5.89
CA LYS A 218 4.67 24.66 4.64
C LYS A 218 4.74 23.56 3.58
N VAL A 219 4.78 22.30 4.00
CA VAL A 219 4.84 21.12 3.12
C VAL A 219 3.46 20.58 2.79
N LEU A 220 2.65 20.41 3.82
CA LEU A 220 1.38 19.69 3.73
C LEU A 220 0.27 20.54 3.15
N TYR A 221 0.46 21.86 3.08
CA TYR A 221 -0.51 22.82 2.57
C TYR A 221 0.07 23.63 1.40
N LYS A 222 -0.50 23.42 0.22
CA LYS A 222 -0.27 24.27 -0.96
C LYS A 222 -1.51 25.15 -1.12
N PRO A 223 -1.49 26.43 -0.69
CA PRO A 223 -2.64 27.31 -0.85
C PRO A 223 -2.98 27.48 -2.34
N THR A 224 -4.26 27.37 -2.68
CA THR A 224 -4.75 27.77 -4.01
C THR A 224 -4.85 29.29 -4.08
N LYS A 225 -4.54 29.88 -5.23
CA LYS A 225 -4.50 31.35 -5.43
C LYS A 225 -5.79 32.09 -5.05
N GLU A 226 -6.92 31.38 -4.98
CA GLU A 226 -8.26 31.93 -4.72
C GLU A 226 -8.75 31.71 -3.27
N SER A 227 -7.98 31.01 -2.43
CA SER A 227 -8.41 30.73 -1.05
C SER A 227 -7.97 31.84 -0.10
N THR A 228 -8.93 32.64 0.37
CA THR A 228 -8.71 33.67 1.40
C THR A 228 -8.74 33.11 2.83
N LYS A 229 -9.12 31.83 3.02
CA LYS A 229 -9.28 31.19 4.33
C LYS A 229 -8.24 30.09 4.52
N ASP A 230 -7.41 30.24 5.55
CA ASP A 230 -6.49 29.20 6.01
C ASP A 230 -7.28 28.04 6.65
N ASN A 231 -7.54 27.02 5.85
CA ASN A 231 -8.24 25.81 6.27
C ASN A 231 -7.28 24.65 6.56
N PHE A 232 -6.00 24.94 6.83
CA PHE A 232 -5.04 23.89 7.15
C PHE A 232 -5.41 23.18 8.45
N SER A 233 -5.35 21.84 8.43
CA SER A 233 -5.55 21.03 9.62
C SER A 233 -4.62 19.84 9.60
N ILE A 234 -3.65 19.81 10.53
CA ILE A 234 -2.66 18.74 10.63
C ILE A 234 -3.33 17.35 10.73
N LYS A 235 -4.48 17.26 11.41
CA LYS A 235 -5.27 16.03 11.58
C LYS A 235 -5.72 15.39 10.26
N ARG A 236 -5.79 16.17 9.16
CA ARG A 236 -6.11 15.63 7.82
C ARG A 236 -4.95 14.87 7.19
N HIS A 237 -3.73 15.11 7.67
CA HIS A 237 -2.47 14.59 7.14
C HIS A 237 -1.81 13.58 8.08
N GLY A 238 -2.01 13.73 9.39
CA GLY A 238 -1.42 12.86 10.41
C GLY A 238 -1.69 13.36 11.82
N HIS A 239 -0.88 12.93 12.78
CA HIS A 239 -0.99 13.30 14.18
C HIS A 239 0.37 13.74 14.73
N ILE A 240 0.38 14.82 15.51
CA ILE A 240 1.54 15.20 16.32
C ILE A 240 1.33 14.64 17.72
N PHE A 241 2.22 13.76 18.16
CA PHE A 241 2.28 13.27 19.53
C PHE A 241 3.31 14.06 20.32
N THR A 242 2.98 14.33 21.57
CA THR A 242 3.84 15.02 22.53
C THR A 242 4.19 14.05 23.65
N PRO A 243 5.40 14.18 24.23
CA PRO A 243 5.82 13.39 25.40
C PRO A 243 4.88 13.54 26.59
#